data_AF-U2WPZ5-F1
#
_entry.id   AF-U2WPZ5-F1
#
_cell.length_a   1.000
_cell.length_b   1.000
_cell.length_c   1.000
_cell.angle_alpha   90.00
_cell.angle_beta   90.00
_cell.angle_gamma   90.00
#
_symmetry.space_group_name_H-M   'P 1'
#
loop_
_entity.id
_entity.type
_entity.pdbx_description
1 polymer ?
#
loop_
_entity_poly.entity_id
_entity_poly.type
_entity_poly.pdbx_seq_one_letter_code
_entity_poly.pdbx_strand_id
1 'polypeptide(L)'
;MNDAATVLKKLAESRSFAASVMSAAQEGKTDEVKRLIRSLGIRSKTDVYFNPDGIRLTLSPPPGAFPCCQLVIGLRWNVFPPFHG
;
A
#
# COMPACT_ATOMS: atom_id res chain seq x y z
N MET A 1 -2.94 11.73 10.69
CA MET A 1 -2.61 10.44 10.03
C MET A 1 -1.98 10.69 8.67
N ASN A 2 -0.80 11.34 8.63
CA ASN A 2 -0.16 11.74 7.37
C ASN A 2 0.36 10.55 6.55
N ASP A 3 0.57 9.40 7.19
CA ASP A 3 1.06 8.17 6.56
C ASP A 3 0.17 7.71 5.40
N ALA A 4 -1.15 7.87 5.52
CA ALA A 4 -2.10 7.59 4.45
C ALA A 4 -1.81 8.44 3.20
N ALA A 5 -1.62 9.74 3.40
CA ALA A 5 -1.30 10.68 2.34
C ALA A 5 0.07 10.36 1.71
N THR A 6 1.06 9.98 2.51
CA THR A 6 2.38 9.54 2.00
C THR A 6 2.26 8.31 1.10
N VAL A 7 1.50 7.30 1.52
CA VAL A 7 1.29 6.07 0.73
C VAL A 7 0.56 6.39 -0.58
N LEU A 8 -0.56 7.12 -0.49
CA LEU A 8 -1.37 7.49 -1.66
C LEU A 8 -0.57 8.35 -2.64
N LYS A 9 0.17 9.34 -2.14
CA LYS A 9 1.03 10.20 -2.95
C LYS A 9 2.08 9.38 -3.69
N LYS A 10 2.77 8.45 -3.01
CA LYS A 10 3.79 7.63 -3.67
C LYS A 10 3.19 6.70 -4.73
N LEU A 11 2.04 6.08 -4.46
CA LEU A 11 1.34 5.25 -5.43
C LEU A 11 0.87 6.06 -6.65
N ALA A 12 0.47 7.32 -6.46
CA ALA A 12 0.04 8.19 -7.55
C ALA A 12 1.21 8.76 -8.39
N GLU A 13 2.31 9.16 -7.74
CA GLU A 13 3.42 9.85 -8.42
C GLU A 13 4.46 8.89 -9.02
N SER A 14 4.54 7.64 -8.55
CA SER A 14 5.57 6.69 -8.98
C SER A 14 4.95 5.44 -9.60
N ARG A 15 4.82 5.47 -10.93
CA ARG A 15 4.30 4.34 -11.71
C ARG A 15 5.09 3.05 -11.47
N SER A 16 6.41 3.13 -11.39
CA SER A 16 7.27 1.97 -11.10
C SER A 16 6.97 1.38 -9.73
N PHE A 17 6.83 2.21 -8.70
CA PHE A 17 6.45 1.75 -7.36
C PHE A 17 5.07 1.10 -7.35
N ALA A 18 4.07 1.74 -7.98
CA ALA A 18 2.72 1.19 -8.09
C ALA A 18 2.71 -0.16 -8.83
N ALA A 19 3.48 -0.29 -9.92
CA ALA A 19 3.63 -1.55 -10.66
C ALA A 19 4.30 -2.63 -9.80
N SER A 20 5.35 -2.32 -9.04
CA SER A 20 5.99 -3.28 -8.13
C SER A 20 5.04 -3.77 -7.03
N VAL A 21 4.26 -2.86 -6.43
CA VAL A 21 3.25 -3.21 -5.42
C VAL A 21 2.17 -4.11 -6.03
N MET A 22 1.68 -3.76 -7.22
CA MET A 22 0.66 -4.54 -7.93
C MET A 22 1.17 -5.93 -8.32
N SER A 23 2.37 -6.04 -8.88
CA SER A 23 2.97 -7.33 -9.29
C SER A 23 3.17 -8.25 -8.09
N ALA A 24 3.75 -7.72 -6.99
CA ALA A 24 3.92 -8.50 -5.76
C ALA A 24 2.59 -8.96 -5.18
N ALA A 25 1.55 -8.13 -5.22
CA ALA A 25 0.20 -8.49 -4.77
C ALA A 25 -0.43 -9.59 -5.64
N GLN A 26 -0.35 -9.47 -6.97
CA GLN A 26 -0.89 -10.47 -7.89
C GLN A 26 -0.15 -11.81 -7.82
N GLU A 27 1.15 -11.80 -7.50
CA GLU A 27 1.96 -12.99 -7.24
C GLU A 27 1.74 -13.60 -5.85
N GLY A 28 0.87 -13.01 -5.01
CA GLY A 28 0.60 -13.50 -3.65
C GLY A 28 1.71 -13.22 -2.63
N LYS A 29 2.69 -12.38 -2.96
CA LYS A 29 3.87 -12.08 -2.13
C LYS A 29 3.54 -11.06 -1.03
N THR A 30 2.75 -11.48 -0.04
CA THR A 30 2.22 -10.62 1.02
C THR A 30 3.31 -9.84 1.78
N ASP A 31 4.41 -10.50 2.14
CA ASP A 31 5.50 -9.85 2.89
C ASP A 31 6.25 -8.83 2.05
N GLU A 32 6.35 -9.04 0.74
CA GLU A 32 6.94 -8.07 -0.18
C GLU A 32 6.06 -6.82 -0.32
N VAL A 33 4.75 -6.99 -0.44
CA VAL A 33 3.82 -5.85 -0.44
C VAL A 33 3.96 -5.05 0.86
N LYS A 34 4.00 -5.72 2.02
CA LYS A 34 4.24 -5.05 3.31
C LYS A 34 5.59 -4.34 3.36
N ARG A 35 6.65 -4.97 2.86
CA ARG A 35 8.00 -4.38 2.80
C ARG A 35 8.01 -3.11 1.95
N LEU A 36 7.41 -3.14 0.76
CA LEU A 36 7.30 -1.99 -0.13
C LEU A 36 6.55 -0.83 0.52
N ILE A 37 5.39 -1.07 1.14
CA ILE A 37 4.62 -0.02 1.82
C ILE A 37 5.40 0.55 3.02
N ARG A 38 6.07 -0.30 3.81
CA ARG A 38 6.88 0.15 4.96
C ARG A 38 8.14 0.91 4.53
N SER A 39 8.66 0.65 3.33
CA SER A 39 9.84 1.36 2.80
C SER A 39 9.61 2.87 2.63
N LEU A 40 8.36 3.32 2.70
CA LEU A 40 7.98 4.74 2.67
C LEU A 40 8.20 5.47 4.00
N GLY A 41 8.72 4.80 5.04
CA GLY A 41 9.05 5.43 6.32
C GLY A 41 7.83 5.79 7.17
N ILE A 42 6.69 5.12 6.93
CA ILE A 42 5.46 5.31 7.72
C ILE A 42 5.61 4.73 9.13
N ARG A 43 4.96 5.36 10.11
CA ARG A 43 5.02 4.96 11.53
C ARG A 43 3.82 4.09 11.92
N SER A 44 2.69 4.29 11.27
CA SER A 44 1.46 3.54 11.50
C SER A 44 1.68 2.04 11.32
N LYS A 45 1.08 1.25 12.21
CA LYS A 45 0.92 -0.18 11.96
C LYS A 45 0.07 -0.32 10.70
N THR A 46 0.55 -1.11 9.75
CA THR A 46 -0.09 -1.32 8.46
C THR A 46 -0.40 -2.78 8.24
N ASP A 47 -1.69 -3.09 8.09
CA ASP A 47 -2.19 -4.37 7.65
C ASP A 47 -2.63 -4.25 6.18
N VAL A 48 -2.33 -5.28 5.38
CA VAL A 48 -2.56 -5.29 3.94
C VAL A 48 -3.40 -6.50 3.57
N TYR A 49 -4.43 -6.26 2.76
CA TYR A 49 -5.20 -7.28 2.07
C TYR A 49 -5.22 -6.94 0.58
N PHE A 50 -5.18 -7.92 -0.30
CA PHE A 50 -5.28 -7.70 -1.74
C PHE A 50 -5.96 -8.88 -2.41
N ASN A 51 -6.52 -8.61 -3.58
CA ASN A 51 -7.08 -9.60 -4.50
C ASN A 51 -6.76 -9.15 -5.94
N PRO A 52 -7.17 -9.92 -6.96
CA PRO A 52 -6.98 -9.52 -8.35
C PRO A 52 -7.65 -8.21 -8.77
N ASP A 53 -8.54 -7.63 -7.96
CA ASP A 53 -9.25 -6.37 -8.25
C ASP A 53 -8.60 -5.14 -7.61
N GLY A 54 -7.93 -5.33 -6.45
CA GLY A 54 -7.38 -4.20 -5.71
C GLY A 54 -6.58 -4.56 -4.47
N ILE A 55 -6.22 -3.51 -3.74
CA ILE A 55 -5.52 -3.56 -2.45
C ILE A 55 -6.29 -2.74 -1.42
N ARG A 56 -6.35 -3.29 -0.21
CA ARG A 56 -6.85 -2.64 0.99
C ARG A 56 -5.73 -2.48 2.00
N LEU A 57 -5.53 -1.25 2.47
CA LEU A 57 -4.60 -0.91 3.53
C LEU A 57 -5.38 -0.51 4.77
N THR A 58 -5.07 -1.10 5.92
CA THR A 58 -5.59 -0.68 7.22
C THR A 58 -4.44 -0.08 8.03
N LEU A 59 -4.52 1.23 8.28
CA LEU A 59 -3.56 1.97 9.08
C LEU A 59 -4.10 2.17 10.49
N SER A 60 -3.31 1.77 11.48
CA SER A 60 -3.61 1.93 12.90
C SER A 60 -2.47 2.70 13.60
N PRO A 61 -2.67 3.17 14.85
CA PRO A 61 -1.59 3.69 15.68
C PRO A 61 -0.36 2.77 15.70
N PRO A 62 0.85 3.33 15.83
CA PRO A 62 2.08 2.54 15.95
C PRO A 62 2.01 1.57 17.14
N PRO A 63 2.77 0.47 17.13
CA PRO A 63 2.91 -0.41 18.28
C PRO A 63 3.29 0.37 19.54
N GLY A 64 2.60 0.12 20.66
CA GLY A 64 2.82 0.82 21.93
C GLY A 64 2.04 2.13 22.09
N ALA A 65 1.38 2.63 21.04
CA ALA A 65 0.45 3.76 21.16
C ALA A 65 -0.96 3.29 21.60
N PHE A 66 -1.74 4.21 22.16
CA PHE A 66 -3.13 3.94 22.55
C PHE A 66 -4.00 3.59 21.32
N PRO A 67 -4.75 2.47 21.33
CA PRO A 67 -5.55 2.03 20.19
C PRO A 67 -6.84 2.84 20.08
N CYS A 68 -6.79 3.98 19.39
CA CYS A 68 -7.95 4.88 19.26
C CYS A 68 -8.66 4.85 17.90
N CYS A 69 -7.97 4.50 16.81
CA CYS A 69 -8.55 4.66 15.48
C CYS A 69 -7.94 3.73 14.44
N GLN A 70 -8.69 3.50 13.36
CA GLN A 70 -8.23 2.82 12.16
C GLN A 70 -8.68 3.61 10.93
N LEU A 71 -7.81 3.74 9.94
CA LEU A 71 -8.18 4.20 8.60
C LEU A 71 -8.02 3.05 7.64
N VAL A 72 -9.08 2.79 6.88
CA VAL A 72 -9.11 1.78 5.83
C VAL A 72 -9.14 2.48 4.48
N ILE A 73 -8.19 2.12 3.62
CA ILE A 73 -8.04 2.64 2.26
C ILE A 73 -8.22 1.47 1.30
N GLY A 74 -9.17 1.58 0.36
CA GLY A 74 -9.33 0.63 -0.73
C GLY A 74 -8.96 1.27 -2.06
N LEU A 75 -8.07 0.63 -2.81
CA LEU A 75 -7.66 1.05 -4.16
C LEU A 75 -7.90 -0.09 -5.13
N ARG A 76 -8.43 0.24 -6.31
CA ARG A 76 -8.55 -0.72 -7.41
C ARG A 76 -7.31 -0.67 -8.29
N TRP A 77 -6.94 -1.82 -8.84
CA TRP A 77 -5.93 -1.89 -9.87
C TRP A 77 -6.47 -1.27 -11.14
N ASN A 78 -5.85 -0.19 -11.60
CA ASN A 78 -6.01 0.22 -12.99
C ASN A 78 -5.05 -0.62 -13.83
N VAL A 79 -5.53 -1.16 -14.95
CA VAL A 79 -4.66 -1.81 -15.94
C VAL A 79 -3.75 -0.71 -16.49
N PHE A 80 -2.50 -0.66 -16.04
CA PHE A 80 -1.51 0.19 -16.68
C PHE A 80 -1.25 -0.39 -18.07
N PRO A 81 -1.46 0.34 -19.17
CA PRO A 81 -1.07 -0.15 -20.49
C PRO A 81 0.43 -0.50 -20.49
N PRO A 82 0.87 -1.51 -21.26
CA PRO A 82 2.27 -1.89 -21.31
C PRO A 82 3.15 -0.67 -21.59
N PHE A 83 4.25 -0.56 -20.83
CA PHE A 83 5.20 0.53 -20.99
C PHE A 83 5.98 0.28 -22.28
N HIS A 84 5.66 1.00 -23.34
CA HIS A 84 6.58 1.16 -24.46
C HIS A 84 7.59 2.21 -24.02
N GLY A 85 8.77 1.72 -23.60
CA GLY A 85 9.93 2.56 -23.33
C GLY A 85 10.46 3.22 -24.59
#